data_AF-A0A2M7UEX4-F1
#
_entry.id   AF-A0A2M7UEX4-F1
#
_cell.length_a   1.000
_cell.length_b   1.000
_cell.length_c   1.000
_cell.angle_alpha   90.00
_cell.angle_beta   90.00
_cell.angle_gamma   90.00
#
_symmetry.space_group_name_H-M   'P 1'
#
loop_
_entity.id
_entity.type
_entity.pdbx_description
1 polymer ?
#
loop_
_entity_poly.entity_id
_entity_poly.type
_entity_poly.pdbx_seq_one_letter_code
_entity_poly.pdbx_strand_id
1 'polypeptide(L)'
;MKLFFNKKIVVGIILLALILLVVGLVCGWLFFSKQKELPTTETSSPNNEEQQTATTLSAATTSSTLTLKTYRNEEYGFEFQYPEDWAVEENYFVNYYSEFNLKVVPTNERHSSFPIGINIVLPEFIDKSFGGIEKTTSNIILDGVQGIKYEYNFEDRKEIAVILPMGDSRIIIGTDDSEQYMEILDQIVSSFKFLK
;
A
#
# COMPACT_ATOMS: atom_id res chain seq x y z
N MET A 1 67.48 -7.55 -21.40
CA MET A 1 66.69 -8.16 -22.49
C MET A 1 65.69 -7.12 -22.98
N LYS A 2 65.86 -6.55 -24.18
CA LYS A 2 64.93 -5.52 -24.71
C LYS A 2 63.69 -6.25 -25.25
N LEU A 3 62.53 -6.10 -24.60
CA LEU A 3 61.26 -6.64 -25.09
C LEU A 3 60.84 -5.83 -26.33
N PHE A 4 60.91 -6.44 -27.51
CA PHE A 4 60.37 -5.86 -28.74
C PHE A 4 58.88 -6.17 -28.81
N PHE A 5 58.04 -5.29 -28.27
CA PHE A 5 56.59 -5.40 -28.47
C PHE A 5 56.21 -4.96 -29.88
N ASN A 6 55.42 -5.79 -30.57
CA ASN A 6 54.83 -5.46 -31.87
C ASN A 6 53.92 -4.24 -31.72
N LYS A 7 54.16 -3.18 -32.51
CA LYS A 7 53.39 -1.93 -32.43
C LYS A 7 51.87 -2.15 -32.49
N LYS A 8 51.40 -3.17 -33.23
CA LYS A 8 49.96 -3.52 -33.30
C LYS A 8 49.43 -4.09 -31.98
N ILE A 9 50.24 -4.87 -31.27
CA ILE A 9 49.90 -5.43 -29.95
C ILE A 9 49.89 -4.32 -28.89
N VAL A 10 50.86 -3.39 -28.94
CA VAL A 10 50.89 -2.22 -28.05
C VAL A 10 49.64 -1.35 -28.23
N VAL A 11 49.23 -1.08 -29.46
CA VAL A 11 48.00 -0.32 -29.75
C VAL A 11 46.75 -1.05 -29.25
N GLY A 12 46.68 -2.38 -29.41
CA GLY A 12 45.57 -3.18 -28.88
C GLY A 12 45.44 -3.12 -27.36
N ILE A 13 46.56 -3.18 -26.63
CA ILE A 13 46.57 -3.07 -25.17
C ILE A 13 46.13 -1.67 -24.71
N ILE A 14 46.58 -0.62 -25.40
CA ILE A 14 46.17 0.76 -25.08
C ILE A 14 44.67 0.95 -25.29
N LEU A 15 44.10 0.42 -26.38
CA LEU A 15 42.65 0.50 -26.63
C LEU A 15 41.84 -0.27 -25.58
N LEU A 16 42.29 -1.46 -25.19
CA LEU A 16 41.63 -2.24 -24.14
C LEU A 16 41.66 -1.52 -22.79
N ALA A 17 42.78 -0.90 -22.43
CA ALA A 17 42.90 -0.12 -21.21
C ALA A 17 41.97 1.11 -21.20
N LEU A 18 41.82 1.79 -22.35
CA LEU A 18 40.88 2.90 -22.51
C LEU A 18 39.43 2.46 -22.33
N ILE A 19 39.03 1.31 -22.91
CA ILE A 19 37.68 0.78 -22.76
C ILE A 19 37.38 0.45 -21.29
N LEU A 20 38.31 -0.22 -20.60
CA LEU A 20 38.14 -0.56 -19.19
C LEU A 20 38.04 0.70 -18.30
N LEU A 21 38.79 1.76 -18.64
CA LEU A 21 38.71 3.03 -17.93
C LEU A 21 37.34 3.70 -18.12
N VAL A 22 36.80 3.70 -19.34
CA VAL A 22 35.47 4.25 -19.63
C VAL A 22 34.37 3.46 -18.90
N VAL A 23 34.43 2.12 -18.93
CA VAL A 23 33.47 1.26 -18.21
C VAL A 23 33.54 1.52 -16.69
N GLY A 24 34.75 1.63 -16.13
CA GLY A 24 34.93 1.96 -14.71
C GLY A 24 34.33 3.31 -14.32
N LEU A 25 34.48 4.34 -15.17
CA LEU A 25 33.88 5.66 -14.93
C LEU A 25 32.34 5.62 -15.01
N VAL A 26 31.76 4.90 -15.97
CA VAL A 26 30.30 4.76 -16.11
C VAL A 26 29.70 3.98 -14.93
N CYS A 27 30.30 2.85 -14.56
CA CYS A 27 29.85 2.07 -13.40
C CYS A 27 29.99 2.85 -12.09
N GLY A 28 31.10 3.59 -11.91
CA GLY A 28 31.29 4.46 -10.75
C GLY A 28 30.24 5.56 -10.65
N TRP A 29 29.88 6.19 -11.78
CA TRP A 29 28.86 7.24 -11.83
C TRP A 29 27.45 6.71 -11.51
N LEU A 30 27.08 5.53 -12.04
CA LEU A 30 25.79 4.90 -11.71
C LEU A 30 25.69 4.51 -10.23
N PHE A 31 26.77 4.03 -9.63
CA PHE A 31 26.79 3.64 -8.22
C PHE A 31 26.70 4.85 -7.28
N PHE A 32 27.45 5.93 -7.56
CA PHE A 32 27.40 7.17 -6.79
C PHE A 32 26.05 7.92 -6.93
N SER A 33 25.38 7.77 -8.08
CA SER A 33 24.07 8.40 -8.30
C SER A 33 22.95 7.77 -7.45
N LYS A 34 23.13 6.53 -6.97
CA LYS A 34 22.19 5.90 -6.02
C LYS A 34 22.44 6.25 -4.54
N GLN A 35 23.51 6.97 -4.20
CA GLN A 35 23.89 7.26 -2.80
C GLN A 35 23.57 8.68 -2.32
N LYS A 36 22.81 9.48 -3.09
CA LYS A 36 22.34 10.79 -2.63
C LYS A 36 20.93 10.72 -2.05
N GLU A 37 20.79 10.01 -0.94
CA GLU A 37 19.80 10.32 0.09
C GLU A 37 20.58 10.62 1.37
N LEU A 38 20.58 11.89 1.79
CA LEU A 38 21.32 12.35 2.96
C LEU A 38 20.62 11.89 4.25
N PRO A 39 21.39 11.49 5.28
CA PRO A 39 20.91 11.36 6.65
C PRO A 39 20.87 12.74 7.33
N THR A 40 19.78 13.05 8.04
CA THR A 40 19.76 14.15 9.03
C THR A 40 19.08 13.68 10.32
N THR A 41 19.94 13.19 11.22
CA THR A 41 20.10 13.57 12.64
C THR A 41 18.87 13.94 13.47
N GLU A 42 18.55 13.07 14.43
CA GLU A 42 17.94 13.42 15.73
C GLU A 42 18.91 14.25 16.58
N THR A 43 18.42 15.24 17.37
CA THR A 43 18.56 15.28 18.84
C THR A 43 18.03 16.60 19.47
N SER A 44 17.25 16.40 20.54
CA SER A 44 16.93 17.25 21.71
C SER A 44 16.04 18.50 21.58
N SER A 45 14.78 18.30 22.00
CA SER A 45 14.00 19.02 23.04
C SER A 45 14.58 20.32 23.64
N PRO A 46 13.69 21.31 23.89
CA PRO A 46 13.26 21.49 25.27
C PRO A 46 11.74 21.52 25.44
N ASN A 47 11.33 20.76 26.45
CA ASN A 47 10.22 20.93 27.37
C ASN A 47 9.38 22.21 27.24
N ASN A 48 8.09 22.04 26.93
CA ASN A 48 7.00 22.85 27.48
C ASN A 48 5.84 21.90 27.80
N GLU A 49 5.71 21.59 29.08
CA GLU A 49 4.43 21.27 29.70
C GLU A 49 3.53 22.51 29.58
N GLU A 50 2.39 22.41 28.92
CA GLU A 50 1.12 22.92 29.43
C GLU A 50 -0.06 22.48 28.53
N GLN A 51 -0.98 21.79 29.20
CA GLN A 51 -2.43 21.85 29.02
C GLN A 51 -3.08 21.05 27.88
N GLN A 52 -3.28 19.78 28.23
CA GLN A 52 -4.39 18.92 27.84
C GLN A 52 -5.72 19.71 27.78
N THR A 53 -6.15 20.05 26.57
CA THR A 53 -7.55 20.39 26.29
C THR A 53 -8.17 19.15 25.68
N ALA A 54 -8.80 18.33 26.51
CA ALA A 54 -9.73 17.33 26.05
C ALA A 54 -10.92 18.06 25.42
N THR A 55 -10.91 18.20 24.10
CA THR A 55 -12.12 18.53 23.35
C THR A 55 -12.98 17.27 23.33
N THR A 56 -13.83 17.16 24.33
CA THR A 56 -15.00 16.28 24.32
C THR A 56 -15.88 16.69 23.14
N LEU A 57 -15.73 16.03 22.00
CA LEU A 57 -16.73 16.07 20.93
C LEU A 57 -17.91 15.21 21.41
N SER A 58 -18.83 15.84 22.14
CA SER A 58 -20.11 15.25 22.50
C SER A 58 -21.18 15.72 21.54
N ALA A 59 -21.71 14.73 20.82
CA ALA A 59 -23.06 14.64 20.25
C ALA A 59 -23.41 15.51 19.02
N ALA A 60 -23.31 14.89 17.85
CA ALA A 60 -24.46 14.84 16.95
C ALA A 60 -25.03 13.42 16.99
N THR A 61 -26.16 13.29 17.70
CA THR A 61 -26.97 12.09 17.79
C THR A 61 -27.51 11.74 16.40
N THR A 62 -26.95 10.71 15.79
CA THR A 62 -27.73 9.69 15.07
C THR A 62 -27.06 8.34 15.28
N SER A 63 -26.85 7.95 16.54
CA SER A 63 -26.68 6.54 16.87
C SER A 63 -28.04 5.86 16.68
N SER A 64 -28.47 5.68 15.43
CA SER A 64 -29.12 4.42 15.10
C SER A 64 -28.15 3.37 15.62
N THR A 65 -28.60 2.50 16.51
CA THR A 65 -27.82 1.33 16.90
C THR A 65 -27.61 0.53 15.62
N LEU A 66 -26.52 0.80 14.89
CA LEU A 66 -26.12 0.03 13.73
C LEU A 66 -25.88 -1.37 14.25
N THR A 67 -26.84 -2.26 14.01
CA THR A 67 -26.63 -3.66 14.30
C THR A 67 -25.51 -4.14 13.38
N LEU A 68 -24.52 -4.82 13.95
CA LEU A 68 -23.35 -5.28 13.23
C LEU A 68 -23.38 -6.79 13.06
N LYS A 69 -22.94 -7.26 11.89
CA LYS A 69 -22.62 -8.66 11.61
C LYS A 69 -21.10 -8.84 11.60
N THR A 70 -20.65 -10.05 11.90
CA THR A 70 -19.23 -10.42 11.80
C THR A 70 -19.04 -11.32 10.59
N TYR A 71 -18.17 -10.91 9.68
CA TYR A 71 -17.63 -11.78 8.65
C TYR A 71 -16.35 -12.43 9.18
N ARG A 72 -16.19 -13.74 8.96
CA ARG A 72 -15.02 -14.49 9.41
C ARG A 72 -14.66 -15.52 8.35
N ASN A 73 -13.41 -15.48 7.91
CA ASN A 73 -12.86 -16.42 6.94
C ASN A 73 -11.69 -17.17 7.60
N GLU A 74 -11.89 -18.45 7.92
CA GLU A 74 -10.86 -19.28 8.56
C GLU A 74 -9.78 -19.75 7.57
N GLU A 75 -10.11 -19.88 6.27
CA GLU A 75 -9.16 -20.27 5.22
C GLU A 75 -8.08 -19.21 5.03
N TYR A 76 -8.49 -17.94 4.98
CA TYR A 76 -7.61 -16.79 4.84
C TYR A 76 -7.25 -16.13 6.17
N GLY A 77 -7.78 -16.61 7.29
CA GLY A 77 -7.32 -16.17 8.62
C GLY A 77 -7.64 -14.71 8.95
N PHE A 78 -8.85 -14.22 8.66
CA PHE A 78 -9.26 -12.87 9.08
C PHE A 78 -10.75 -12.76 9.43
N GLU A 79 -11.10 -11.70 10.19
CA GLU A 79 -12.47 -11.33 10.50
C GLU A 79 -12.65 -9.81 10.54
N PHE A 80 -13.87 -9.33 10.32
CA PHE A 80 -14.25 -7.91 10.47
C PHE A 80 -15.75 -7.77 10.72
N GLN A 81 -16.18 -6.59 11.16
CA GLN A 81 -17.59 -6.24 11.36
C GLN A 81 -18.12 -5.31 10.27
N TYR A 82 -19.38 -5.52 9.88
CA TYR A 82 -20.06 -4.73 8.86
C TYR A 82 -21.54 -4.53 9.21
N PRO A 83 -22.24 -3.55 8.62
CA PRO A 83 -23.64 -3.27 8.94
C PRO A 83 -24.56 -4.45 8.62
N GLU A 84 -25.60 -4.65 9.43
CA GLU A 84 -26.54 -5.76 9.29
C GLU A 84 -27.36 -5.72 7.98
N ASP A 85 -27.65 -4.53 7.48
CA ASP A 85 -28.35 -4.25 6.22
C ASP A 85 -27.43 -4.26 4.98
N TRP A 86 -26.22 -4.80 5.14
CA TRP A 86 -25.28 -5.05 4.06
C TRP A 86 -25.10 -6.55 3.83
N ALA A 87 -24.74 -6.90 2.61
CA ALA A 87 -24.43 -8.25 2.19
C ALA A 87 -22.93 -8.40 1.88
N VAL A 88 -22.41 -9.60 2.10
CA VAL A 88 -21.06 -9.99 1.66
C VAL A 88 -21.21 -10.92 0.46
N GLU A 89 -20.49 -10.62 -0.61
CA GLU A 89 -20.40 -11.46 -1.81
C GLU A 89 -18.95 -11.86 -2.02
N GLU A 90 -18.63 -13.14 -1.86
CA GLU A 90 -17.30 -13.70 -2.11
C GLU A 90 -17.12 -14.13 -3.56
N ASN A 91 -15.87 -14.14 -4.02
CA ASN A 91 -15.44 -14.60 -5.34
C ASN A 91 -16.27 -13.98 -6.48
N TYR A 92 -16.58 -12.69 -6.34
CA TYR A 92 -17.47 -11.98 -7.24
C TYR A 92 -16.82 -11.68 -8.61
N PHE A 93 -15.49 -11.83 -8.72
CA PHE A 93 -14.76 -11.77 -10.00
C PHE A 93 -13.60 -12.75 -10.05
N VAL A 94 -13.10 -13.00 -11.26
CA VAL A 94 -11.92 -13.83 -11.52
C VAL A 94 -10.81 -12.96 -12.09
N ASN A 95 -9.63 -12.98 -11.45
CA ASN A 95 -8.43 -12.32 -11.91
C ASN A 95 -7.21 -13.18 -11.59
N TYR A 96 -6.25 -13.30 -12.51
CA TYR A 96 -5.04 -14.09 -12.32
C TYR A 96 -4.25 -13.73 -11.05
N TYR A 97 -4.26 -12.46 -10.67
CA TYR A 97 -3.54 -11.98 -9.49
C TYR A 97 -4.37 -12.02 -8.21
N SER A 98 -5.66 -12.38 -8.27
CA SER A 98 -6.55 -12.44 -7.10
C SER A 98 -6.70 -13.89 -6.66
N GLU A 99 -6.21 -14.18 -5.46
CA GLU A 99 -6.38 -15.49 -4.81
C GLU A 99 -7.77 -15.60 -4.19
N PHE A 100 -8.26 -14.49 -3.64
CA PHE A 100 -9.58 -14.36 -3.05
C PHE A 100 -10.07 -12.93 -3.14
N ASN A 101 -11.37 -12.75 -3.33
CA ASN A 101 -11.98 -11.44 -3.24
C ASN A 101 -13.37 -11.53 -2.62
N LEU A 102 -13.77 -10.45 -1.96
CA LEU A 102 -15.15 -10.22 -1.56
C LEU A 102 -15.49 -8.74 -1.71
N LYS A 103 -16.78 -8.45 -1.80
CA LYS A 103 -17.31 -7.10 -1.66
C LYS A 103 -18.38 -7.07 -0.57
N VAL A 104 -18.47 -5.94 0.11
CA VAL A 104 -19.55 -5.65 1.06
C VAL A 104 -20.42 -4.58 0.42
N VAL A 105 -21.72 -4.86 0.26
CA VAL A 105 -22.65 -4.02 -0.50
C VAL A 105 -23.93 -3.73 0.28
N PRO A 106 -24.55 -2.54 0.16
CA PRO A 106 -25.83 -2.25 0.79
C PRO A 106 -26.94 -3.07 0.12
N THR A 107 -27.86 -3.68 0.89
CA THR A 107 -28.88 -4.58 0.32
C THR A 107 -30.05 -3.87 -0.36
N ASN A 108 -30.30 -2.59 -0.02
CA ASN A 108 -31.54 -1.90 -0.38
C ASN A 108 -31.34 -0.65 -1.24
N GLU A 109 -30.13 -0.42 -1.76
CA GLU A 109 -29.80 0.83 -2.45
C GLU A 109 -29.01 0.57 -3.73
N ARG A 110 -29.13 1.49 -4.69
CA ARG A 110 -28.19 1.51 -5.81
C ARG A 110 -26.83 1.91 -5.27
N HIS A 111 -25.82 1.15 -5.65
CA HIS A 111 -24.46 1.32 -5.18
C HIS A 111 -23.48 1.29 -6.35
N SER A 112 -22.25 1.73 -6.10
CA SER A 112 -21.14 1.61 -7.03
C SER A 112 -20.79 0.13 -7.31
N SER A 113 -19.81 -0.12 -8.17
CA SER A 113 -19.43 -1.51 -8.48
C SER A 113 -18.78 -2.19 -7.26
N PHE A 114 -17.97 -1.44 -6.51
CA PHE A 114 -17.20 -1.92 -5.35
C PHE A 114 -17.30 -0.98 -4.13
N PRO A 115 -18.48 -0.90 -3.48
CA PRO A 115 -18.70 -0.04 -2.32
C PRO A 115 -17.63 -0.23 -1.26
N ILE A 116 -17.44 -1.48 -0.81
CA ILE A 116 -16.24 -1.91 -0.10
C ILE A 116 -15.73 -3.20 -0.75
N GLY A 117 -14.46 -3.22 -1.12
CA GLY A 117 -13.76 -4.39 -1.66
C GLY A 117 -12.68 -4.88 -0.71
N ILE A 118 -12.58 -6.21 -0.56
CA ILE A 118 -11.43 -6.86 0.05
C ILE A 118 -10.88 -7.86 -0.97
N ASN A 119 -9.57 -7.82 -1.20
CA ASN A 119 -8.91 -8.64 -2.21
C ASN A 119 -7.54 -9.11 -1.72
N ILE A 120 -7.32 -10.42 -1.77
CA ILE A 120 -6.02 -11.05 -1.50
C ILE A 120 -5.34 -11.30 -2.83
N VAL A 121 -4.18 -10.69 -3.01
CA VAL A 121 -3.50 -10.58 -4.30
C VAL A 121 -2.03 -10.92 -4.23
N LEU A 122 -1.50 -11.34 -5.37
CA LEU A 122 -0.05 -11.45 -5.57
C LEU A 122 0.62 -10.05 -5.45
N PRO A 123 1.83 -9.94 -4.87
CA PRO A 123 2.48 -8.66 -4.63
C PRO A 123 2.64 -7.77 -5.86
N GLU A 124 2.90 -8.34 -7.04
CA GLU A 124 3.04 -7.60 -8.29
C GLU A 124 1.76 -6.90 -8.74
N PHE A 125 0.60 -7.28 -8.21
CA PHE A 125 -0.66 -6.60 -8.49
C PHE A 125 -0.62 -5.16 -7.97
N ILE A 126 0.05 -4.90 -6.85
CA ILE A 126 0.13 -3.56 -6.26
C ILE A 126 0.85 -2.60 -7.21
N ASP A 127 2.01 -3.00 -7.74
CA ASP A 127 2.77 -2.15 -8.66
C ASP A 127 2.05 -1.95 -9.99
N LYS A 128 1.35 -2.99 -10.48
CA LYS A 128 0.58 -2.89 -11.74
C LYS A 128 -0.65 -2.00 -11.61
N SER A 129 -1.37 -2.11 -10.49
CA SER A 129 -2.61 -1.36 -10.28
C SER A 129 -2.33 0.08 -9.88
N PHE A 130 -1.31 0.33 -9.04
CA PHE A 130 -1.08 1.64 -8.45
C PHE A 130 0.18 2.35 -8.96
N GLY A 131 1.09 1.68 -9.69
CA GLY A 131 2.40 2.24 -10.06
C GLY A 131 2.34 3.46 -10.97
N GLY A 132 1.32 3.57 -11.82
CA GLY A 132 1.14 4.70 -12.74
C GLY A 132 0.19 5.80 -12.24
N ILE A 133 -0.37 5.66 -11.03
CA ILE A 133 -1.42 6.55 -10.52
C ILE A 133 -0.83 7.52 -9.51
N GLU A 134 -1.18 8.81 -9.64
CA GLU A 134 -0.91 9.84 -8.63
C GLU A 134 -1.75 9.56 -7.38
N LYS A 135 -1.08 9.45 -6.24
CA LYS A 135 -1.70 9.03 -4.98
C LYS A 135 -0.98 9.65 -3.80
N THR A 136 -1.75 9.96 -2.76
CA THR A 136 -1.22 10.27 -1.44
C THR A 136 -1.02 8.96 -0.68
N THR A 137 0.12 8.85 0.02
CA THR A 137 0.49 7.64 0.77
C THR A 137 0.66 7.99 2.25
N SER A 138 0.08 7.18 3.12
CA SER A 138 0.29 7.28 4.57
C SER A 138 0.47 5.90 5.22
N ASN A 139 1.14 5.86 6.37
CA ASN A 139 1.29 4.63 7.14
C ASN A 139 0.01 4.35 7.93
N ILE A 140 -0.34 3.07 8.06
CA ILE A 140 -1.44 2.62 8.91
C ILE A 140 -1.00 1.36 9.68
N ILE A 141 -1.50 1.20 10.90
CA ILE A 141 -1.32 -0.02 11.68
C ILE A 141 -2.70 -0.63 11.87
N LEU A 142 -2.88 -1.87 11.42
CA LEU A 142 -4.13 -2.60 11.51
C LEU A 142 -3.86 -3.94 12.20
N ASP A 143 -4.51 -4.17 13.34
CA ASP A 143 -4.29 -5.34 14.20
C ASP A 143 -2.79 -5.62 14.51
N GLY A 144 -2.02 -4.55 14.73
CA GLY A 144 -0.58 -4.63 14.98
C GLY A 144 0.29 -4.88 13.74
N VAL A 145 -0.32 -5.05 12.57
CA VAL A 145 0.38 -5.19 11.28
C VAL A 145 0.54 -3.82 10.63
N GLN A 146 1.78 -3.48 10.27
CA GLN A 146 2.07 -2.25 9.53
C GLN A 146 1.67 -2.41 8.06
N GLY A 147 0.90 -1.45 7.56
CA GLY A 147 0.46 -1.34 6.18
C GLY A 147 0.59 0.07 5.64
N ILE A 148 0.07 0.25 4.43
CA ILE A 148 0.09 1.51 3.71
C ILE A 148 -1.32 1.83 3.23
N LYS A 149 -1.75 3.08 3.43
CA LYS A 149 -3.00 3.61 2.88
C LYS A 149 -2.68 4.46 1.64
N TYR A 150 -3.36 4.18 0.55
CA TYR A 150 -3.41 5.00 -0.66
C TYR A 150 -4.73 5.77 -0.73
N GLU A 151 -4.62 7.05 -1.04
CA GLU A 151 -5.75 7.92 -1.38
C GLU A 151 -5.48 8.49 -2.77
N TYR A 152 -6.37 8.23 -3.71
CA TYR A 152 -6.17 8.58 -5.12
C TYR A 152 -7.50 8.90 -5.80
N ASN A 153 -7.42 9.60 -6.92
CA ASN A 153 -8.58 9.79 -7.79
C ASN A 153 -8.52 8.77 -8.91
N PHE A 154 -9.63 8.10 -9.16
CA PHE A 154 -9.82 7.26 -10.33
C PHE A 154 -11.09 7.70 -11.04
N GLU A 155 -10.94 8.06 -12.32
CA GLU A 155 -11.95 8.83 -13.04
C GLU A 155 -12.32 10.10 -12.24
N ASP A 156 -13.59 10.27 -11.88
CA ASP A 156 -14.12 11.41 -11.11
C ASP A 156 -14.44 11.05 -9.65
N ARG A 157 -13.94 9.92 -9.14
CA ARG A 157 -14.18 9.47 -7.76
C ARG A 157 -12.89 9.39 -6.95
N LYS A 158 -13.00 9.71 -5.66
CA LYS A 158 -11.92 9.48 -4.69
C LYS A 158 -12.01 8.05 -4.21
N GLU A 159 -10.94 7.30 -4.39
CA GLU A 159 -10.83 5.92 -3.95
C GLU A 159 -9.79 5.79 -2.83
N ILE A 160 -9.97 4.76 -2.00
CA ILE A 160 -9.04 4.43 -0.92
C ILE A 160 -8.69 2.96 -0.99
N ALA A 161 -7.40 2.66 -0.81
CA ALA A 161 -6.90 1.31 -0.65
C ALA A 161 -5.96 1.22 0.56
N VAL A 162 -6.30 0.38 1.53
CA VAL A 162 -5.43 -0.04 2.63
C VAL A 162 -4.77 -1.36 2.24
N ILE A 163 -3.45 -1.39 2.24
CA ILE A 163 -2.65 -2.52 1.78
C ILE A 163 -1.83 -3.05 2.95
N LEU A 164 -2.00 -4.32 3.28
CA LEU A 164 -1.30 -5.00 4.37
C LEU A 164 -0.55 -6.23 3.84
N PRO A 165 0.62 -6.57 4.42
CA PRO A 165 1.28 -7.83 4.15
C PRO A 165 0.45 -9.01 4.69
N MET A 166 0.42 -10.11 3.94
CA MET A 166 -0.29 -11.33 4.34
C MET A 166 0.42 -12.56 3.78
N GLY A 167 1.36 -13.13 4.54
CA GLY A 167 2.24 -14.18 4.05
C GLY A 167 3.03 -13.73 2.81
N ASP A 168 2.98 -14.52 1.75
CA ASP A 168 3.59 -14.18 0.45
C ASP A 168 2.71 -13.25 -0.41
N SER A 169 1.46 -13.01 0.01
CA SER A 169 0.46 -12.20 -0.68
C SER A 169 0.31 -10.82 -0.05
N ARG A 170 -0.63 -10.03 -0.58
CA ARG A 170 -1.10 -8.75 -0.01
C ARG A 170 -2.60 -8.81 0.15
N ILE A 171 -3.12 -8.20 1.20
CA ILE A 171 -4.55 -7.92 1.31
C ILE A 171 -4.79 -6.43 1.05
N ILE A 172 -5.75 -6.14 0.19
CA ILE A 172 -6.26 -4.80 -0.13
C ILE A 172 -7.65 -4.68 0.46
N ILE A 173 -7.90 -3.65 1.26
CA ILE A 173 -9.22 -3.28 1.79
C ILE A 173 -9.50 -1.86 1.31
N GLY A 174 -10.59 -1.63 0.59
CA GLY A 174 -10.80 -0.32 -0.04
C GLY A 174 -12.21 -0.05 -0.49
N THR A 175 -12.40 1.13 -1.08
CA THR A 175 -13.66 1.62 -1.65
C THR A 175 -13.41 2.35 -2.95
N ASP A 176 -14.32 2.19 -3.91
CA ASP A 176 -14.33 2.92 -5.18
C ASP A 176 -15.07 4.28 -5.12
N ASP A 177 -15.65 4.62 -3.96
CA ASP A 177 -16.29 5.90 -3.69
C ASP A 177 -16.18 6.26 -2.20
N SER A 178 -15.04 6.85 -1.84
CA SER A 178 -14.78 7.27 -0.46
C SER A 178 -15.64 8.44 0.00
N GLU A 179 -16.31 9.17 -0.89
CA GLU A 179 -17.26 10.21 -0.47
C GLU A 179 -18.55 9.58 0.06
N GLN A 180 -18.95 8.43 -0.49
CA GLN A 180 -20.14 7.70 -0.06
C GLN A 180 -19.87 6.70 1.07
N TYR A 181 -18.75 6.00 1.06
CA TYR A 181 -18.54 4.80 1.87
C TYR A 181 -17.46 4.92 2.95
N MET A 182 -16.92 6.10 3.23
CA MET A 182 -15.87 6.30 4.24
C MET A 182 -16.25 5.71 5.60
N GLU A 183 -17.45 6.02 6.10
CA GLU A 183 -17.88 5.58 7.43
C GLU A 183 -17.89 4.04 7.55
N ILE A 184 -18.31 3.36 6.48
CA ILE A 184 -18.36 1.91 6.41
C ILE A 184 -16.96 1.32 6.27
N LEU A 185 -16.10 1.95 5.47
CA LEU A 185 -14.69 1.56 5.35
C LEU A 185 -13.98 1.68 6.70
N ASP A 186 -14.14 2.80 7.40
CA ASP A 186 -13.54 3.03 8.72
C ASP A 186 -14.05 2.02 9.76
N GLN A 187 -15.34 1.65 9.70
CA GLN A 187 -15.89 0.59 10.55
C GLN A 187 -15.25 -0.77 10.27
N ILE A 188 -15.10 -1.14 9.00
CA ILE A 188 -14.48 -2.41 8.60
C ILE A 188 -13.01 -2.42 9.01
N VAL A 189 -12.26 -1.36 8.69
CA VAL A 189 -10.83 -1.21 9.02
C VAL A 189 -10.59 -1.24 10.53
N SER A 190 -11.44 -0.58 11.33
CA SER A 190 -11.29 -0.53 12.79
C SER A 190 -11.64 -1.84 13.50
N SER A 191 -12.49 -2.67 12.90
CA SER A 191 -12.89 -3.97 13.43
C SER A 191 -12.12 -5.16 12.85
N PHE A 192 -11.31 -4.92 11.81
CA PHE A 192 -10.54 -5.94 11.12
C PHE A 192 -9.49 -6.56 12.04
N LYS A 193 -9.40 -7.90 12.01
CA LYS A 193 -8.40 -8.67 12.76
C LYS A 193 -7.89 -9.83 11.93
N PHE A 194 -6.62 -10.14 12.10
CA PHE A 194 -6.05 -11.40 11.65
C PHE A 194 -6.34 -12.47 12.70
N LEU A 195 -6.73 -13.65 12.24
CA LEU A 195 -6.86 -14.83 13.08
C LEU A 195 -5.44 -15.36 13.36
N LYS A 196 -5.14 -15.61 14.64
CA LYS A 196 -3.85 -16.12 15.12
C LYS A 196 -3.78 -17.63 15.07
#